data_AF-A0A0Q9XHM3-F1
#
_entry.id   AF-A0A0Q9XHM3-F1
#
_cell.length_a   1.000
_cell.length_b   1.000
_cell.length_c   1.000
_cell.angle_alpha   90.00
_cell.angle_beta   90.00
_cell.angle_gamma   90.00
#
_symmetry.space_group_name_H-M   'P 1'
#
loop_
_entity.id
_entity.type
_entity.pdbx_description
1 polymer ?
#
loop_
_entity_poly.entity_id
_entity_poly.type
_entity_poly.pdbx_seq_one_letter_code
_entity_poly.pdbx_strand_id
1 'polypeptide(L)'
;MPTLSQTFPLKLNNILVHSIGEIIPANPNFHTAHWIYPVGYVATRIYAHPRDPRKKCVFTCKILNNAGVPQFQLIPDNDLDGVFFGDTANKCHQELLNCILGFTHDSLKDNFKTKGEEFFGLSNQKVQFLLMSDIRIKQCTKFKGYILNSEREQSENNDPTLSFADLQNYLR
;
A
#
# COMPACT_ATOMS: atom_id res chain seq x y z
N MET A 1 -15.68 -25.69 -12.93
CA MET A 1 -15.59 -24.43 -12.17
C MET A 1 -15.02 -23.38 -13.10
N PRO A 2 -15.73 -22.28 -13.42
CA PRO A 2 -15.15 -21.24 -14.25
C PRO A 2 -14.02 -20.58 -13.45
N THR A 3 -12.77 -20.80 -13.86
CA THR A 3 -11.65 -19.96 -13.44
C THR A 3 -11.88 -18.62 -14.10
N LEU A 4 -12.38 -17.63 -13.35
CA LEU A 4 -12.31 -16.24 -13.80
C LEU A 4 -10.83 -15.98 -14.08
N SER A 5 -10.45 -15.94 -15.35
CA SER A 5 -9.10 -15.56 -15.76
C SER A 5 -8.97 -14.08 -15.44
N GLN A 6 -8.56 -13.79 -14.21
CA GLN A 6 -8.41 -12.43 -13.74
C GLN A 6 -7.24 -11.80 -14.50
N THR A 7 -7.59 -10.87 -15.38
CA THR A 7 -6.63 -10.15 -16.21
C THR A 7 -6.05 -8.97 -15.43
N PHE A 8 -4.74 -8.93 -15.30
CA PHE A 8 -4.01 -7.76 -14.83
C PHE A 8 -3.77 -6.78 -16.00
N PRO A 9 -3.71 -5.46 -15.74
CA PRO A 9 -3.77 -4.84 -14.43
C PRO A 9 -5.22 -4.67 -13.89
N LEU A 10 -5.40 -4.79 -12.57
CA LEU A 10 -6.67 -4.59 -11.87
C LEU A 10 -6.79 -3.15 -11.38
N LYS A 11 -7.74 -2.39 -11.95
CA LYS A 11 -8.01 -0.99 -11.58
C LYS A 11 -8.91 -0.87 -10.34
N LEU A 12 -8.47 -0.13 -9.33
CA LEU A 12 -9.09 0.05 -8.01
C LEU A 12 -9.00 1.53 -7.58
N ASN A 13 -9.99 2.36 -7.94
CA ASN A 13 -9.97 3.81 -7.65
C ASN A 13 -8.66 4.49 -8.09
N ASN A 14 -7.84 4.96 -7.15
CA ASN A 14 -6.53 5.58 -7.37
C ASN A 14 -5.34 4.59 -7.35
N ILE A 15 -5.63 3.28 -7.27
CA ILE A 15 -4.66 2.19 -7.33
C ILE A 15 -4.86 1.38 -8.62
N LEU A 16 -3.77 0.94 -9.22
CA LEU A 16 -3.76 -0.03 -10.32
C LEU A 16 -2.80 -1.16 -9.94
N VAL A 17 -3.34 -2.35 -9.67
CA VAL A 17 -2.55 -3.53 -9.30
C VAL A 17 -2.06 -4.20 -10.58
N HIS A 18 -0.75 -4.36 -10.74
CA HIS A 18 -0.11 -4.98 -11.90
C HIS A 18 0.20 -6.45 -11.68
N SER A 19 0.52 -6.83 -10.44
CA SER A 19 0.81 -8.20 -10.02
C SER A 19 0.37 -8.39 -8.58
N ILE A 20 -0.37 -9.47 -8.31
CA ILE A 20 -0.77 -9.84 -6.94
C ILE A 20 0.37 -10.49 -6.14
N GLY A 21 1.42 -10.97 -6.82
CA GLY A 21 2.55 -11.66 -6.21
C GLY A 21 2.23 -13.08 -5.71
N GLU A 22 3.13 -13.61 -4.88
CA GLU A 22 3.11 -14.97 -4.37
C GLU A 22 3.07 -15.01 -2.84
N ILE A 23 2.16 -15.78 -2.25
CA ILE A 23 2.14 -16.05 -0.81
C ILE A 23 3.27 -17.01 -0.47
N ILE A 24 4.08 -16.66 0.55
CA ILE A 24 5.17 -17.50 1.08
C ILE A 24 4.82 -17.96 2.51
N PRO A 25 4.04 -19.05 2.69
CA PRO A 25 3.52 -19.41 4.01
C PRO A 25 4.59 -19.91 4.98
N ALA A 26 5.61 -20.58 4.45
CA ALA A 26 6.72 -21.13 5.23
C ALA A 26 7.54 -20.05 5.94
N ASN A 27 7.44 -18.78 5.50
CA ASN A 27 8.14 -17.67 6.12
C ASN A 27 7.16 -16.75 6.88
N PRO A 28 7.20 -16.77 8.23
CA PRO A 28 6.28 -15.99 9.05
C PRO A 28 6.54 -14.48 9.03
N ASN A 29 7.56 -13.99 8.31
CA ASN A 29 7.78 -12.55 8.12
C ASN A 29 6.85 -11.96 7.05
N PHE A 30 6.29 -12.78 6.15
CA PHE A 30 5.44 -12.32 5.04
C PHE A 30 3.94 -12.31 5.38
N HIS A 31 3.57 -12.47 6.65
CA HIS A 31 2.19 -12.34 7.08
C HIS A 31 2.10 -11.99 8.56
N THR A 32 1.03 -11.26 8.91
CA THR A 32 0.65 -10.92 10.29
C THR A 32 -0.68 -11.58 10.63
N ALA A 33 -1.27 -11.22 11.79
CA ALA A 33 -2.63 -11.62 12.12
C ALA A 33 -3.66 -11.19 11.05
N HIS A 34 -3.45 -10.06 10.38
CA HIS A 34 -4.48 -9.44 9.54
C HIS A 34 -4.01 -9.03 8.15
N TRP A 35 -2.76 -9.33 7.80
CA TRP A 35 -2.18 -8.97 6.51
C TRP A 35 -1.35 -10.10 5.92
N ILE A 36 -1.39 -10.20 4.60
CA ILE A 36 -0.52 -11.05 3.79
C ILE A 36 0.34 -10.12 2.93
N TYR A 37 1.64 -10.39 2.86
CA TYR A 37 2.61 -9.63 2.08
C TYR A 37 3.16 -10.51 0.95
N PRO A 38 2.47 -10.56 -0.19
CA PRO A 38 2.85 -11.43 -1.29
C PRO A 38 4.13 -10.93 -1.98
N VAL A 39 5.10 -11.82 -2.18
CA VAL A 39 6.37 -11.50 -2.84
C VAL A 39 6.14 -11.29 -4.34
N GLY A 40 6.67 -10.22 -4.91
CA GLY A 40 6.43 -9.84 -6.30
C GLY A 40 5.11 -9.09 -6.51
N TYR A 41 4.47 -8.64 -5.44
CA TYR A 41 3.36 -7.68 -5.52
C TYR A 41 3.84 -6.41 -6.21
N VAL A 42 3.06 -5.91 -7.16
CA VAL A 42 3.29 -4.64 -7.83
C VAL A 42 1.97 -3.91 -8.02
N ALA A 43 1.89 -2.68 -7.52
CA ALA A 43 0.78 -1.77 -7.78
C ALA A 43 1.29 -0.36 -8.07
N THR A 44 0.48 0.47 -8.69
CA THR A 44 0.74 1.91 -8.80
C THR A 44 -0.35 2.70 -8.11
N ARG A 45 0.01 3.69 -7.30
CA ARG A 45 -0.91 4.63 -6.63
C ARG A 45 -0.61 6.05 -7.04
N ILE A 46 -1.66 6.83 -7.34
CA ILE A 46 -1.53 8.29 -7.55
C ILE A 46 -1.66 9.00 -6.21
N TYR A 47 -0.67 9.80 -5.87
CA TYR A 47 -0.67 10.62 -4.66
C TYR A 47 0.17 11.90 -4.85
N ALA A 48 0.55 12.60 -3.78
CA ALA A 48 1.33 13.83 -3.83
C ALA A 48 2.83 13.56 -4.03
N HIS A 49 3.48 14.43 -4.80
CA HIS A 49 4.92 14.35 -5.03
C HIS A 49 5.70 14.72 -3.75
N PRO A 50 6.73 13.95 -3.35
CA PRO A 50 7.38 14.11 -2.05
C PRO A 50 8.14 15.43 -1.88
N ARG A 51 8.60 16.04 -2.99
CA ARG A 51 9.31 17.33 -2.99
C ARG A 51 8.45 18.52 -3.39
N ASP A 52 7.22 18.27 -3.85
CA ASP A 52 6.27 19.32 -4.22
C ASP A 52 4.85 18.78 -4.01
N PRO A 53 4.32 18.83 -2.77
CA PRO A 53 3.06 18.20 -2.42
C PRO A 53 1.83 18.71 -3.19
N ARG A 54 1.97 19.80 -3.95
CA ARG A 54 0.92 20.35 -4.83
C ARG A 54 0.85 19.66 -6.20
N LYS A 55 1.85 18.84 -6.54
CA LYS A 55 1.89 18.05 -7.77
C LYS A 55 1.52 16.60 -7.51
N LYS A 56 0.87 15.97 -8.49
CA LYS A 56 0.62 14.53 -8.49
C LYS A 56 1.91 13.77 -8.85
N CYS A 57 2.04 12.60 -8.27
CA CYS A 57 3.09 11.62 -8.50
C CYS A 57 2.46 10.23 -8.59
N VAL A 58 2.98 9.38 -9.47
CA VAL A 58 2.60 7.97 -9.56
C VAL A 58 3.65 7.16 -8.82
N PHE A 59 3.29 6.55 -7.71
CA PHE A 59 4.17 5.65 -6.98
C PHE A 59 4.01 4.23 -7.46
N THR A 60 5.12 3.54 -7.79
CA THR A 60 5.14 2.08 -7.92
C THR A 60 5.42 1.46 -6.56
N CYS A 61 4.44 0.74 -6.02
CA CYS A 61 4.50 0.01 -4.77
C CYS A 61 4.96 -1.44 -5.04
N LYS A 62 6.02 -1.91 -4.38
CA LYS A 62 6.53 -3.28 -4.51
C LYS A 62 6.72 -3.97 -3.18
N ILE A 63 6.52 -5.28 -3.15
CA ILE A 63 6.88 -6.15 -2.02
C ILE A 63 7.87 -7.20 -2.55
N LEU A 64 9.10 -7.17 -2.04
CA LEU A 64 10.18 -8.05 -2.45
C LEU A 64 10.58 -8.98 -1.30
N ASN A 65 11.26 -10.07 -1.64
CA ASN A 65 11.92 -10.93 -0.66
C ASN A 65 13.40 -10.54 -0.58
N ASN A 66 13.81 -9.95 0.55
CA ASN A 66 15.20 -9.63 0.85
C ASN A 66 15.72 -10.58 1.93
N ALA A 67 16.37 -11.67 1.51
CA ALA A 67 16.94 -12.68 2.41
C ALA A 67 15.97 -13.23 3.47
N GLY A 68 14.70 -13.48 3.08
CA GLY A 68 13.66 -13.99 3.98
C GLY A 68 12.95 -12.90 4.80
N VAL A 69 13.16 -11.63 4.50
CA VAL A 69 12.46 -10.49 5.11
C VAL A 69 11.71 -9.73 4.01
N PRO A 70 10.46 -9.29 4.24
CA PRO A 70 9.78 -8.44 3.28
C PRO A 70 10.52 -7.11 3.13
N GLN A 71 10.72 -6.69 1.89
CA GLN A 71 11.18 -5.33 1.57
C GLN A 71 10.07 -4.64 0.79
N PHE A 72 9.49 -3.63 1.41
CA PHE A 72 8.53 -2.74 0.80
C PHE A 72 9.29 -1.62 0.09
N GLN A 73 8.81 -1.24 -1.09
CA GLN A 73 9.35 -0.10 -1.86
C GLN A 73 8.21 0.78 -2.35
N LEU A 74 8.36 2.09 -2.22
CA LEU A 74 7.57 3.12 -2.90
C LEU A 74 8.48 3.91 -3.81
N ILE A 75 8.27 3.78 -5.12
CA ILE A 75 9.12 4.37 -6.15
C ILE A 75 8.33 5.49 -6.83
N PRO A 76 8.63 6.78 -6.60
CA PRO A 76 7.99 7.87 -7.33
C PRO A 76 8.34 7.82 -8.82
N ASP A 77 7.39 8.20 -9.69
CA ASP A 77 7.65 8.29 -11.12
C ASP A 77 8.64 9.41 -11.40
N ASN A 78 9.56 9.16 -12.35
CA ASN A 78 10.58 10.11 -12.78
C ASN A 78 11.57 10.57 -11.68
N ASP A 79 11.70 9.84 -10.56
CA ASP A 79 12.63 10.14 -9.47
C ASP A 79 13.15 8.84 -8.82
N LEU A 80 14.03 8.12 -9.54
CA LEU A 80 14.58 6.84 -9.07
C LEU A 80 15.50 6.95 -7.85
N ASP A 81 15.99 8.16 -7.54
CA ASP A 81 16.78 8.43 -6.34
C ASP A 81 15.89 8.75 -5.11
N GLY A 82 14.58 8.94 -5.32
CA GLY A 82 13.58 9.23 -4.30
C GLY A 82 12.86 7.99 -3.75
N VAL A 83 13.43 6.79 -3.89
CA VAL A 83 12.78 5.54 -3.48
C VAL A 83 12.73 5.43 -1.97
N PHE A 84 11.53 5.24 -1.42
CA PHE A 84 11.33 4.88 -0.02
C PHE A 84 11.33 3.37 0.12
N PHE A 85 12.12 2.83 1.05
CA PHE A 85 12.15 1.40 1.34
C PHE A 85 12.06 1.14 2.84
N GLY A 86 11.52 -0.02 3.20
CA GLY A 86 11.37 -0.44 4.59
C GLY A 86 11.02 -1.91 4.72
N ASP A 87 11.19 -2.45 5.92
CA ASP A 87 10.75 -3.81 6.27
C ASP A 87 9.22 -3.91 6.51
N THR A 88 8.53 -2.77 6.50
CA THR A 88 7.07 -2.66 6.63
C THR A 88 6.53 -1.61 5.67
N ALA A 89 5.27 -1.78 5.24
CA ALA A 89 4.57 -0.78 4.43
C ALA A 89 4.48 0.58 5.16
N ASN A 90 4.26 0.54 6.48
CA ASN A 90 4.18 1.74 7.32
C ASN A 90 5.49 2.54 7.32
N LYS A 91 6.66 1.90 7.37
CA LYS A 91 7.93 2.67 7.26
C LYS A 91 8.02 3.45 5.95
N CYS A 92 7.68 2.82 4.82
CA CYS A 92 7.71 3.52 3.52
C CYS A 92 6.74 4.71 3.49
N HIS A 93 5.51 4.49 3.97
CA HIS A 93 4.49 5.54 3.97
C HIS A 93 4.83 6.67 4.95
N GLN A 94 5.36 6.36 6.13
CA GLN A 94 5.80 7.37 7.10
C GLN A 94 6.88 8.29 6.52
N GLU A 95 7.89 7.73 5.84
CA GLU A 95 8.94 8.54 5.22
C GLU A 95 8.40 9.46 4.12
N LEU A 96 7.47 8.96 3.28
CA LEU A 96 6.76 9.78 2.31
C LEU A 96 5.99 10.93 2.98
N LEU A 97 5.24 10.63 4.05
CA LEU A 97 4.51 11.66 4.81
C LEU A 97 5.47 12.67 5.45
N ASN A 98 6.61 12.24 5.98
CA ASN A 98 7.62 13.14 6.55
C ASN A 98 8.14 14.14 5.50
N CYS A 99 8.41 13.69 4.28
CA CYS A 99 8.79 14.58 3.18
C CYS A 99 7.70 15.61 2.88
N ILE A 100 6.45 15.16 2.78
CA ILE A 100 5.30 16.03 2.48
C ILE A 100 5.06 17.06 3.60
N LEU A 101 5.07 16.59 4.86
CA LEU A 101 4.80 17.42 6.03
C LEU A 101 5.92 18.42 6.33
N GLY A 102 7.13 18.20 5.81
CA GLY A 102 8.22 19.18 5.83
C GLY A 102 7.85 20.52 5.15
N PHE A 103 6.81 20.52 4.30
CA PHE A 103 6.28 21.71 3.63
C PHE A 103 5.03 22.29 4.33
N THR A 104 4.68 21.80 5.52
CA THR A 104 3.46 22.18 6.27
C THR A 104 3.80 22.75 7.66
N HIS A 105 2.85 23.43 8.30
CA HIS A 105 3.00 23.94 9.67
C HIS A 105 3.00 22.81 10.71
N ASP A 106 3.83 22.92 11.75
CA ASP A 106 4.02 21.87 12.76
C ASP A 106 2.73 21.43 13.49
N SER A 107 1.77 22.36 13.68
CA SER A 107 0.48 22.09 14.35
C SER A 107 -0.42 21.08 13.61
N LEU A 108 -0.06 20.74 12.38
CA LEU A 108 -0.87 19.93 11.49
C LEU A 108 -0.38 18.46 11.41
N LYS A 109 0.82 18.17 11.93
CA LYS A 109 1.48 16.85 11.81
C LYS A 109 0.75 15.74 12.56
N ASP A 110 0.09 16.05 13.68
CA ASP A 110 -0.61 15.05 14.52
C ASP A 110 -1.82 14.40 13.83
N ASN A 111 -2.32 15.01 12.75
CA ASN A 111 -3.47 14.50 11.99
C ASN A 111 -3.08 13.43 10.96
N PHE A 112 -1.79 13.25 10.67
CA PHE A 112 -1.29 12.40 9.60
C PHE A 112 -0.80 11.07 10.16
N LYS A 113 -1.74 10.11 10.27
CA LYS A 113 -1.41 8.75 10.71
C LYS A 113 -0.98 7.89 9.54
N THR A 114 0.09 7.15 9.73
CA THR A 114 0.61 6.22 8.74
C THR A 114 -0.37 5.06 8.50
N LYS A 115 -0.63 4.80 7.22
CA LYS A 115 -1.56 3.79 6.68
C LYS A 115 -0.94 3.03 5.52
N GLY A 116 0.19 2.36 5.78
CA GLY A 116 1.05 1.80 4.76
C GLY A 116 0.36 0.70 3.96
N GLU A 117 -0.32 -0.22 4.63
CA GLU A 117 -1.04 -1.32 3.98
C GLU A 117 -2.18 -0.80 3.08
N GLU A 118 -2.89 0.25 3.50
CA GLU A 118 -3.86 0.96 2.66
C GLU A 118 -3.20 1.67 1.48
N PHE A 119 -2.08 2.37 1.71
CA PHE A 119 -1.34 3.06 0.64
C PHE A 119 -0.84 2.07 -0.42
N PHE A 120 -0.38 0.89 -0.01
CA PHE A 120 0.01 -0.18 -0.93
C PHE A 120 -1.18 -0.86 -1.61
N GLY A 121 -2.42 -0.61 -1.16
CA GLY A 121 -3.64 -1.18 -1.73
C GLY A 121 -3.99 -2.58 -1.21
N LEU A 122 -3.32 -3.05 -0.15
CA LEU A 122 -3.58 -4.35 0.45
C LEU A 122 -4.91 -4.39 1.21
N SER A 123 -5.40 -3.23 1.65
CA SER A 123 -6.70 -3.03 2.29
C SER A 123 -7.89 -3.30 1.36
N ASN A 124 -7.69 -3.20 0.04
CA ASN A 124 -8.77 -3.26 -0.91
C ASN A 124 -9.42 -4.64 -0.93
N GLN A 125 -10.76 -4.71 -0.86
CA GLN A 125 -11.49 -5.98 -0.78
C GLN A 125 -11.20 -6.92 -1.95
N LYS A 126 -11.00 -6.39 -3.17
CA LYS A 126 -10.66 -7.23 -4.33
C LYS A 126 -9.26 -7.83 -4.20
N VAL A 127 -8.30 -7.07 -3.66
CA VAL A 127 -6.94 -7.57 -3.40
C VAL A 127 -6.97 -8.64 -2.32
N GLN A 128 -7.68 -8.40 -1.21
CA GLN A 128 -7.87 -9.38 -0.15
C GLN A 128 -8.57 -10.65 -0.66
N PHE A 129 -9.62 -10.51 -1.46
CA PHE A 129 -10.34 -11.63 -2.06
C PHE A 129 -9.43 -12.48 -2.95
N LEU A 130 -8.61 -11.85 -3.79
CA LEU A 130 -7.61 -12.57 -4.58
C LEU A 130 -6.64 -13.37 -3.71
N LEU A 131 -6.11 -12.75 -2.65
CA LEU A 131 -5.17 -13.43 -1.74
C LEU A 131 -5.85 -14.57 -0.97
N MET A 132 -7.10 -14.38 -0.54
CA MET A 132 -7.91 -15.43 0.10
C MET A 132 -8.22 -16.61 -0.84
N SER A 133 -8.23 -16.39 -2.16
CA SER A 133 -8.46 -17.44 -3.14
C SER A 133 -7.27 -18.37 -3.33
N ASP A 134 -6.08 -17.96 -2.91
CA ASP A 134 -4.87 -18.79 -2.94
C ASP A 134 -4.87 -19.80 -1.79
N ILE A 135 -4.83 -21.09 -2.13
CA ILE A 135 -4.86 -22.19 -1.15
C ILE A 135 -3.74 -22.12 -0.10
N ARG A 136 -2.60 -21.48 -0.44
CA ARG A 136 -1.43 -21.36 0.42
C ARG A 136 -1.69 -20.49 1.64
N ILE A 137 -2.68 -19.60 1.58
CA ILE A 137 -3.04 -18.74 2.71
C ILE A 137 -3.42 -19.55 3.97
N LYS A 138 -3.93 -20.78 3.80
CA LYS A 138 -4.27 -21.69 4.90
C LYS A 138 -3.05 -22.16 5.70
N GLN A 139 -1.85 -22.06 5.11
CA GLN A 139 -0.58 -22.45 5.73
C GLN A 139 0.10 -21.26 6.43
N CYS A 140 -0.45 -20.04 6.30
CA CYS A 140 0.08 -18.84 6.95
C CYS A 140 -0.26 -18.88 8.45
N THR A 141 0.65 -19.40 9.26
CA THR A 141 0.42 -19.72 10.68
C THR A 141 0.05 -18.52 11.55
N LYS A 142 0.49 -17.31 11.20
CA LYS A 142 0.11 -16.09 11.95
C LYS A 142 -1.24 -15.53 11.51
N PHE A 143 -1.72 -15.84 10.30
CA PHE A 143 -2.85 -15.16 9.68
C PHE A 143 -4.18 -15.63 10.26
N LYS A 144 -4.98 -14.69 10.74
CA LYS A 144 -6.28 -14.92 11.40
C LYS A 144 -7.47 -14.42 10.58
N GLY A 145 -7.21 -13.82 9.42
CA GLY A 145 -8.22 -13.22 8.56
C GLY A 145 -8.15 -11.70 8.49
N TYR A 146 -8.67 -11.15 7.41
CA TYR A 146 -8.78 -9.70 7.24
C TYR A 146 -9.85 -9.12 8.15
N ILE A 147 -9.60 -7.92 8.66
CA ILE A 147 -10.60 -7.16 9.42
C ILE A 147 -11.54 -6.49 8.42
N LEU A 148 -12.78 -6.96 8.35
CA LEU A 148 -13.84 -6.36 7.56
C LEU A 148 -14.33 -5.08 8.26
N ASN A 149 -13.79 -3.93 7.86
CA ASN A 149 -14.38 -2.64 8.19
C ASN A 149 -15.13 -2.12 6.95
N SER A 150 -16.46 -2.13 7.01
CA SER A 150 -17.33 -1.50 6.01
C SER A 150 -17.01 -0.02 5.77
N GLU A 151 -16.32 0.62 6.70
CA GLU A 151 -15.94 2.03 6.65
C GLU A 151 -14.60 2.31 5.91
N ARG A 152 -13.74 1.29 5.68
CA ARG A 152 -12.38 1.53 5.16
C ARG A 152 -12.36 2.05 3.72
N GLU A 153 -13.21 1.52 2.84
CA GLU A 153 -13.26 1.95 1.43
C GLU A 153 -13.81 3.38 1.27
N GLN A 154 -14.72 3.81 2.15
CA GLN A 154 -15.16 5.22 2.23
C GLN A 154 -14.10 6.11 2.88
N SER A 155 -13.28 5.57 3.78
CA SER A 155 -12.24 6.33 4.49
C SER A 155 -11.05 6.71 3.60
N GLU A 156 -10.67 5.90 2.60
CA GLU A 156 -9.52 6.25 1.73
C GLU A 156 -9.77 7.51 0.90
N ASN A 157 -11.04 7.78 0.53
CA ASN A 157 -11.45 8.94 -0.26
C ASN A 157 -11.73 10.19 0.58
N ASN A 158 -11.47 10.16 1.88
CA ASN A 158 -11.62 11.29 2.80
C ASN A 158 -10.41 11.43 3.73
N ASP A 159 -9.28 10.81 3.36
CA ASP A 159 -8.08 10.80 4.18
C ASP A 159 -6.93 11.51 3.45
N PRO A 160 -6.42 12.62 4.01
CA PRO A 160 -5.35 13.37 3.38
C PRO A 160 -4.05 12.58 3.24
N THR A 161 -3.84 11.48 3.99
CA THR A 161 -2.68 10.58 3.86
C THR A 161 -2.79 9.61 2.69
N LEU A 162 -3.98 9.42 2.12
CA LEU A 162 -4.24 8.43 1.05
C LEU A 162 -4.79 9.06 -0.23
N SER A 163 -5.38 10.25 -0.13
CA SER A 163 -6.03 10.98 -1.22
C SER A 163 -5.31 12.30 -1.50
N PHE A 164 -4.84 12.46 -2.74
CA PHE A 164 -4.25 13.72 -3.19
C PHE A 164 -5.24 14.88 -3.04
N ALA A 165 -6.52 14.66 -3.36
CA ALA A 165 -7.54 15.71 -3.31
C ALA A 165 -7.76 16.21 -1.88
N ASP A 166 -7.86 15.30 -0.92
CA ASP A 166 -8.05 15.66 0.49
C ASP A 166 -6.80 16.31 1.09
N LEU A 167 -5.61 15.83 0.68
CA LEU A 167 -4.37 16.51 1.01
C LEU A 167 -4.38 17.96 0.53
N GLN A 168 -4.82 18.23 -0.71
CA GLN A 168 -4.86 19.60 -1.23
C GLN A 168 -5.83 20.48 -0.43
N ASN A 169 -6.94 19.96 0.08
CA ASN A 169 -7.84 20.71 0.95
C ASN A 169 -7.15 21.10 2.27
N TYR A 170 -6.21 20.28 2.72
CA TYR A 170 -5.45 20.50 3.93
C TYR A 170 -4.25 21.44 3.76
N LEU A 171 -3.68 21.50 2.55
CA LEU A 171 -2.56 22.38 2.20
C LEU A 171 -2.97 23.82 1.81
N ARG A 172 -4.28 24.11 1.79
CA ARG A 172 -4.83 25.43 1.44
C ARG A 172 -4.64 26.46 2.54
#